data_AF-A0A9R0DBD3-F1
#
_entry.id   AF-A0A9R0DBD3-F1
#
_cell.length_a   1.000
_cell.length_b   1.000
_cell.length_c   1.000
_cell.angle_alpha   90.00
_cell.angle_beta   90.00
_cell.angle_gamma   90.00
#
_symmetry.space_group_name_H-M   'P 1'
#
loop_
_entity.id
_entity.type
_entity.pdbx_description
1 polymer ?
#
loop_
_entity_poly.entity_id
_entity_poly.type
_entity_poly.pdbx_seq_one_letter_code
_entity_poly.pdbx_strand_id
1 'polypeptide(L)'
;MEKFTFTSERTSSKKDKPTFNGPNFYHAYKDSEFLRIDTNIDTLLERGYELRQKLKSIQDGEMLLVDGMNLERNSPLLIKKTGPKTKVEDYEFTYNRLMALTAAYVFENRQKFPRIRSSEPQGLGLVWDQNDYDKCKLYLSAVSGTEYMIHCFSFWPLICGLRKFQVKKLPADLVIKMGNIKNAKGVTMAKVLKSKMPSAKVVWMMFPEATTKELETLINDKPEFKCLFQD
;
A
#
# COMPACT_ATOMS: atom_id res chain seq x y z
N MET A 1 -51.29 -10.54 8.81
CA MET A 1 -50.01 -10.16 9.45
C MET A 1 -48.94 -11.11 8.95
N GLU A 2 -48.04 -10.63 8.09
CA GLU A 2 -46.88 -11.41 7.65
C GLU A 2 -45.88 -11.52 8.81
N LYS A 3 -45.48 -12.75 9.15
CA LYS A 3 -44.47 -13.01 10.16
C LYS A 3 -43.09 -12.85 9.54
N PHE A 4 -42.39 -11.77 9.89
CA PHE A 4 -40.96 -11.64 9.62
C PHE A 4 -40.21 -12.74 10.36
N THR A 5 -39.61 -13.64 9.59
CA THR A 5 -38.71 -14.67 10.12
C THR A 5 -37.30 -14.16 9.97
N PHE A 6 -36.66 -13.86 11.10
CA PHE A 6 -35.23 -13.63 11.12
C PHE A 6 -34.54 -14.99 11.06
N THR A 7 -34.00 -15.35 9.90
CA THR A 7 -32.96 -16.37 9.84
C THR A 7 -31.78 -15.82 10.62
N SER A 8 -31.57 -16.36 11.82
CA SER A 8 -30.28 -16.31 12.49
C SER A 8 -29.26 -16.84 11.49
N GLU A 9 -28.50 -15.94 10.86
CA GLU A 9 -27.23 -16.29 10.27
C GLU A 9 -26.43 -16.88 11.43
N ARG A 10 -26.32 -18.21 11.46
CA ARG A 10 -25.33 -18.88 12.29
C ARG A 10 -24.02 -18.17 12.00
N THR A 11 -23.48 -17.52 13.02
CA THR A 11 -22.13 -16.96 13.07
C THR A 11 -21.12 -18.10 12.97
N SER A 12 -21.07 -18.74 11.81
CA SER A 12 -20.06 -19.72 11.42
C SER A 12 -19.31 -19.20 10.20
N SER A 13 -18.90 -17.94 10.23
CA SER A 13 -17.65 -17.59 9.59
C SER A 13 -16.66 -17.36 10.73
N LYS A 14 -15.82 -18.36 11.02
CA LYS A 14 -14.44 -18.04 11.41
C LYS A 14 -14.05 -16.94 10.42
N LYS A 15 -13.79 -15.72 10.89
CA LYS A 15 -13.20 -14.69 10.01
C LYS A 15 -11.94 -15.35 9.46
N ASP A 16 -12.00 -15.79 8.21
CA ASP A 16 -10.86 -16.42 7.57
C ASP A 16 -9.71 -15.44 7.75
N LYS A 17 -8.64 -15.92 8.40
CA LYS A 17 -7.49 -15.07 8.63
C LYS A 17 -7.04 -14.58 7.24
N PRO A 18 -6.73 -13.28 7.06
CA PRO A 18 -6.26 -12.79 5.78
C PRO A 18 -5.03 -13.61 5.37
N THR A 19 -5.16 -14.34 4.27
CA THR A 19 -4.14 -15.26 3.72
C THR A 19 -3.12 -14.55 2.85
N PHE A 20 -3.47 -13.35 2.35
CA PHE A 20 -2.65 -12.60 1.42
C PHE A 20 -1.23 -12.35 1.95
N ASN A 21 -0.24 -12.72 1.14
CA ASN A 21 1.18 -12.55 1.41
C ASN A 21 1.82 -11.73 0.28
N GLY A 22 2.18 -10.48 0.59
CA GLY A 22 2.78 -9.56 -0.38
C GLY A 22 4.10 -10.08 -1.00
N PRO A 23 5.06 -10.62 -0.21
CA PRO A 23 6.26 -11.26 -0.77
C PRO A 23 5.98 -12.37 -1.80
N ASN A 24 5.03 -13.27 -1.52
CA ASN A 24 4.66 -14.34 -2.45
C ASN A 24 3.99 -13.78 -3.70
N PHE A 25 3.09 -12.79 -3.54
CA PHE A 25 2.46 -12.09 -4.65
C PHE A 25 3.49 -11.40 -5.54
N TYR A 26 4.47 -10.73 -4.94
CA TYR A 26 5.58 -10.10 -5.66
C TYR A 26 6.38 -11.14 -6.44
N HIS A 27 6.77 -12.25 -5.80
CA HIS A 27 7.53 -13.29 -6.47
C HIS A 27 6.78 -13.93 -7.64
N ALA A 28 5.46 -14.08 -7.53
CA ALA A 28 4.62 -14.63 -8.59
C ALA A 28 4.51 -13.71 -9.81
N TYR A 29 4.59 -12.38 -9.63
CA TYR A 29 4.25 -11.41 -10.67
C TYR A 29 5.35 -10.42 -11.05
N LYS A 30 6.52 -10.44 -10.39
CA LYS A 30 7.64 -9.52 -10.70
C LYS A 30 8.15 -9.64 -12.14
N ASP A 31 7.88 -10.77 -12.80
CA ASP A 31 8.32 -11.06 -14.17
C ASP A 31 7.21 -10.86 -15.22
N SER A 32 6.03 -10.37 -14.81
CA SER A 32 4.87 -10.12 -15.67
C SER A 32 5.17 -9.15 -16.82
N GLU A 33 4.46 -9.32 -17.94
CA GLU A 33 4.74 -8.60 -19.18
C GLU A 33 4.57 -7.09 -19.02
N PHE A 34 3.50 -6.64 -18.37
CA PHE A 34 3.25 -5.20 -18.18
C PHE A 34 4.36 -4.47 -17.41
N LEU A 35 5.12 -5.16 -16.53
CA LEU A 35 6.21 -4.54 -15.76
C LEU A 35 7.48 -4.32 -16.61
N ARG A 36 7.60 -5.01 -17.74
CA ARG A 36 8.75 -4.90 -18.65
C ARG A 36 8.66 -3.72 -19.61
N ILE A 37 7.52 -3.03 -19.60
CA ILE A 37 7.23 -1.91 -20.50
C ILE A 37 7.25 -0.63 -19.66
N ASP A 38 8.28 0.20 -19.84
CA ASP A 38 8.50 1.41 -19.03
C ASP A 38 7.30 2.37 -19.05
N THR A 39 6.63 2.51 -20.19
CA THR A 39 5.44 3.36 -20.30
C THR A 39 4.26 2.87 -19.47
N ASN A 40 4.15 1.57 -19.20
CA ASN A 40 3.13 1.03 -18.30
C ASN A 40 3.45 1.39 -16.84
N ILE A 41 4.72 1.32 -16.45
CA ILE A 41 5.18 1.72 -15.13
C ILE A 41 4.85 3.19 -14.87
N ASP A 42 5.20 4.07 -15.82
CA ASP A 42 4.90 5.50 -15.76
C ASP A 42 3.40 5.75 -15.67
N THR A 43 2.61 5.08 -16.53
CA THR A 43 1.15 5.23 -16.53
C THR A 43 0.53 4.82 -15.20
N LEU A 44 0.94 3.68 -14.63
CA LEU A 44 0.41 3.20 -13.36
C LEU A 44 0.78 4.16 -12.21
N LEU A 45 2.05 4.56 -12.11
CA LEU A 45 2.53 5.39 -11.00
C LEU A 45 2.06 6.85 -11.09
N GLU A 46 2.09 7.45 -12.28
CA GLU A 46 1.72 8.86 -12.50
C GLU A 46 0.19 9.03 -12.54
N ARG A 47 -0.53 8.12 -13.20
CA ARG A 47 -1.99 8.22 -13.44
C ARG A 47 -2.80 7.21 -12.64
N GLY A 48 -2.24 6.63 -11.57
CA GLY A 48 -2.96 5.72 -10.68
C GLY A 48 -4.27 6.31 -10.13
N TYR A 49 -4.34 7.62 -9.92
CA TYR A 49 -5.58 8.27 -9.49
C TYR A 49 -6.72 8.10 -10.52
N GLU A 50 -6.43 8.14 -11.82
CA GLU A 50 -7.41 7.98 -12.90
C GLU A 50 -7.96 6.55 -12.90
N LEU A 51 -7.07 5.57 -12.77
CA LEU A 51 -7.43 4.16 -12.63
C LEU A 51 -8.31 3.94 -11.39
N ARG A 52 -7.99 4.61 -10.28
CA ARG A 52 -8.82 4.57 -9.07
C ARG A 52 -10.19 5.23 -9.28
N GLN A 53 -10.33 6.27 -10.10
CA GLN A 53 -11.65 6.83 -10.45
C GLN A 53 -12.45 5.89 -11.36
N LYS A 54 -11.81 5.28 -12.38
CA LYS A 54 -12.45 4.26 -13.23
C LYS A 54 -12.99 3.09 -12.40
N LEU A 55 -12.28 2.69 -11.34
CA LEU A 55 -12.75 1.67 -10.41
C LEU A 55 -13.99 2.06 -9.60
N LYS A 56 -14.25 3.36 -9.38
CA LYS A 56 -15.44 3.81 -8.65
C LYS A 56 -16.71 3.72 -9.49
N SER A 57 -16.59 3.67 -10.81
CA SER A 57 -17.76 3.57 -11.71
C SER A 57 -18.22 2.14 -11.94
N ILE A 58 -17.53 1.13 -11.39
CA ILE A 58 -17.90 -0.29 -11.50
C ILE A 58 -18.32 -0.84 -10.13
N GLN A 59 -19.07 -1.94 -10.13
CA GLN A 59 -19.61 -2.53 -8.91
C GLN A 59 -18.54 -3.32 -8.12
N ASP A 60 -18.76 -3.48 -6.82
CA ASP A 60 -17.91 -4.29 -5.95
C ASP A 60 -17.90 -5.76 -6.42
N GLY A 61 -16.71 -6.32 -6.62
CA GLY A 61 -16.51 -7.67 -7.14
C GLY A 61 -16.29 -7.76 -8.66
N GLU A 62 -16.62 -6.72 -9.41
CA GLU A 62 -16.36 -6.67 -10.86
C GLU A 62 -14.87 -6.48 -11.17
N MET A 63 -14.50 -6.90 -12.38
CA MET A 63 -13.15 -6.78 -12.91
C MET A 63 -13.07 -5.62 -13.90
N LEU A 64 -12.07 -4.76 -13.74
CA LEU A 64 -11.72 -3.72 -14.69
C LEU A 64 -10.51 -4.16 -15.51
N LEU A 65 -10.61 -4.05 -16.83
CA LEU A 65 -9.46 -4.19 -17.72
C LEU A 65 -8.54 -2.97 -17.58
N VAL A 66 -7.25 -3.19 -17.41
CA VAL A 66 -6.25 -2.12 -17.46
C VAL A 66 -5.83 -1.92 -18.91
N ASP A 67 -6.24 -0.78 -19.48
CA ASP A 67 -6.08 -0.47 -20.90
C ASP A 67 -4.64 -0.69 -21.39
N GLY A 68 -4.48 -1.54 -22.41
CA GLY A 68 -3.21 -1.78 -23.08
C GLY A 68 -2.18 -2.60 -22.29
N MET A 69 -2.55 -3.17 -21.14
CA MET A 69 -1.62 -3.93 -20.28
C MET A 69 -1.97 -5.41 -20.22
N ASN A 70 -0.97 -6.27 -20.37
CA ASN A 70 -1.10 -7.72 -20.28
C ASN A 70 -0.29 -8.28 -19.12
N LEU A 71 -0.83 -9.29 -18.44
CA LEU A 71 -0.14 -10.03 -17.41
C LEU A 71 0.91 -10.97 -18.01
N GLU A 72 0.51 -11.68 -19.07
CA GLU A 72 1.31 -12.60 -19.87
C GLU A 72 0.90 -12.45 -21.34
N ARG A 73 1.61 -13.12 -22.26
CA ARG A 73 1.29 -13.08 -23.69
C ARG A 73 -0.17 -13.50 -23.90
N ASN A 74 -0.99 -12.57 -24.38
CA ASN A 74 -2.43 -12.72 -24.64
C ASN A 74 -3.33 -12.86 -23.41
N SER A 75 -2.83 -12.56 -22.21
CA SER A 75 -3.61 -12.53 -20.97
C SER A 75 -3.75 -11.09 -20.48
N PRO A 76 -4.94 -10.46 -20.58
CA PRO A 76 -5.10 -9.07 -20.15
C PRO A 76 -4.88 -8.88 -18.65
N LEU A 77 -4.36 -7.72 -18.26
CA LEU A 77 -4.28 -7.32 -16.86
C LEU A 77 -5.67 -6.87 -16.39
N LEU A 78 -6.25 -7.63 -15.46
CA LEU A 78 -7.54 -7.34 -14.85
C LEU A 78 -7.38 -6.99 -13.38
N ILE A 79 -8.08 -5.95 -12.90
CA ILE A 79 -8.10 -5.58 -11.48
C ILE A 79 -9.52 -5.68 -10.91
N LYS A 80 -9.65 -6.32 -9.75
CA LYS A 80 -10.92 -6.49 -9.05
C LYS A 80 -11.26 -5.26 -8.22
N LYS A 81 -12.49 -4.75 -8.35
CA LYS A 81 -13.03 -3.71 -7.46
C LYS A 81 -13.35 -4.32 -6.10
N THR A 82 -12.71 -3.80 -5.06
CA THR A 82 -12.92 -4.25 -3.68
C THR A 82 -14.02 -3.48 -2.98
N GLY A 83 -14.88 -4.19 -2.26
CA GLY A 83 -15.89 -3.68 -1.32
C GLY A 83 -15.94 -4.47 0.00
N PRO A 84 -16.82 -4.09 0.95
CA PRO A 84 -16.87 -4.69 2.29
C PRO A 84 -17.10 -6.21 2.33
N LYS A 85 -17.77 -6.76 1.31
CA LYS A 85 -18.10 -8.19 1.19
C LYS A 85 -17.39 -8.89 0.03
N THR A 86 -16.52 -8.18 -0.69
CA THR A 86 -15.83 -8.76 -1.85
C THR A 86 -14.75 -9.72 -1.36
N LYS A 87 -14.87 -11.00 -1.73
CA LYS A 87 -13.79 -11.97 -1.55
C LYS A 87 -12.70 -11.70 -2.60
N VAL A 88 -11.45 -11.60 -2.13
CA VAL A 88 -10.28 -11.43 -2.99
C VAL A 88 -9.32 -12.58 -2.72
N GLU A 89 -9.09 -13.41 -3.72
CA GLU A 89 -8.15 -14.53 -3.64
C GLU A 89 -6.71 -14.02 -3.60
N ASP A 90 -5.76 -14.81 -3.10
CA ASP A 90 -4.40 -14.33 -2.80
C ASP A 90 -3.64 -13.77 -4.00
N TYR A 91 -3.91 -14.30 -5.19
CA TYR A 91 -3.25 -13.92 -6.44
C TYR A 91 -4.09 -12.99 -7.33
N GLU A 92 -5.30 -12.60 -6.89
CA GLU A 92 -6.09 -11.61 -7.64
C GLU A 92 -5.47 -10.21 -7.52
N PHE A 93 -5.45 -9.48 -8.64
CA PHE A 93 -5.07 -8.08 -8.62
C PHE A 93 -6.20 -7.23 -8.08
N THR A 94 -5.85 -6.33 -7.16
CA THR A 94 -6.67 -5.18 -6.78
C THR A 94 -5.84 -3.94 -7.08
N TYR A 95 -6.44 -2.74 -7.06
CA TYR A 95 -5.69 -1.49 -7.24
C TYR A 95 -4.45 -1.43 -6.33
N ASN A 96 -4.62 -1.64 -5.02
CA ASN A 96 -3.52 -1.54 -4.07
C ASN A 96 -2.44 -2.61 -4.33
N ARG A 97 -2.82 -3.85 -4.70
CA ARG A 97 -1.85 -4.91 -5.00
C ARG A 97 -1.06 -4.61 -6.28
N LEU A 98 -1.73 -4.10 -7.32
CA LEU A 98 -1.08 -3.68 -8.56
C LEU A 98 -0.08 -2.55 -8.30
N MET A 99 -0.53 -1.48 -7.63
CA MET A 99 0.33 -0.34 -7.30
C MET A 99 1.53 -0.74 -6.44
N ALA A 100 1.32 -1.62 -5.46
CA ALA A 100 2.38 -2.13 -4.61
C ALA A 100 3.42 -2.96 -5.37
N LEU A 101 2.96 -3.83 -6.28
CA LEU A 101 3.84 -4.62 -7.15
C LEU A 101 4.67 -3.72 -8.05
N THR A 102 4.05 -2.76 -8.73
CA THR A 102 4.75 -1.79 -9.57
C THR A 102 5.78 -1.00 -8.78
N ALA A 103 5.42 -0.50 -7.58
CA ALA A 103 6.35 0.24 -6.73
C ALA A 103 7.53 -0.62 -6.24
N ALA A 104 7.28 -1.88 -5.84
CA ALA A 104 8.33 -2.81 -5.44
C ALA A 104 9.28 -3.13 -6.61
N TYR A 105 8.73 -3.39 -7.80
CA TYR A 105 9.49 -3.66 -9.01
C TYR A 105 10.41 -2.48 -9.37
N VAL A 106 9.87 -1.26 -9.38
CA VAL A 106 10.65 -0.04 -9.64
C VAL A 106 11.74 0.15 -8.60
N PHE A 107 11.46 -0.13 -7.32
CA PHE A 107 12.46 0.03 -6.28
C PHE A 107 13.65 -0.94 -6.45
N GLU A 108 13.37 -2.22 -6.70
CA GLU A 108 14.42 -3.22 -6.95
C GLU A 108 15.24 -2.91 -8.21
N ASN A 109 14.59 -2.31 -9.22
CA ASN A 109 15.17 -1.96 -10.49
C ASN A 109 15.48 -0.45 -10.64
N ARG A 110 15.61 0.30 -9.54
CA ARG A 110 15.62 1.79 -9.55
C ARG A 110 16.60 2.43 -10.53
N GLN A 111 17.74 1.77 -10.80
CA GLN A 111 18.77 2.26 -11.74
C GLN A 111 18.31 2.25 -13.21
N LYS A 112 17.27 1.46 -13.55
CA LYS A 112 16.63 1.47 -14.87
C LYS A 112 15.68 2.65 -15.05
N PHE A 113 15.26 3.29 -13.96
CA PHE A 113 14.19 4.27 -13.93
C PHE A 113 14.69 5.65 -13.49
N PRO A 114 15.35 6.41 -14.39
CA PRO A 114 15.93 7.71 -14.05
C PRO A 114 14.90 8.79 -13.75
N ARG A 115 13.67 8.59 -14.20
CA ARG A 115 12.57 9.52 -14.00
C ARG A 115 11.34 8.69 -13.64
N ILE A 116 10.88 8.84 -12.41
CA ILE A 116 9.60 8.29 -11.96
C ILE A 116 8.78 9.44 -11.41
N ARG A 117 7.49 9.42 -11.73
CA ARG A 117 6.50 10.34 -11.19
C ARG A 117 5.38 9.55 -10.57
N SER A 118 5.03 9.87 -9.34
CA SER A 118 3.83 9.36 -8.70
C SER A 118 3.15 10.43 -7.87
N SER A 119 1.82 10.51 -8.04
CA SER A 119 1.01 11.56 -7.40
C SER A 119 1.01 11.47 -5.88
N GLU A 120 1.10 10.26 -5.31
CA GLU A 120 1.08 10.06 -3.85
C GLU A 120 2.32 10.64 -3.14
N PRO A 121 3.57 10.25 -3.49
CA PRO A 121 4.77 10.87 -2.93
C PRO A 121 4.91 12.35 -3.25
N GLN A 122 4.56 12.79 -4.46
CA GLN A 122 4.54 14.22 -4.79
C GLN A 122 3.58 15.00 -3.88
N GLY A 123 2.44 14.39 -3.54
CA GLY A 123 1.49 14.94 -2.58
C GLY A 123 2.04 15.08 -1.15
N LEU A 124 3.20 14.50 -0.84
CA LEU A 124 3.94 14.66 0.41
C LEU A 124 5.21 15.51 0.25
N GLY A 125 5.43 16.10 -0.93
CA GLY A 125 6.62 16.88 -1.25
C GLY A 125 7.88 16.04 -1.47
N LEU A 126 7.75 14.73 -1.66
CA LEU A 126 8.88 13.85 -1.97
C LEU A 126 9.25 13.94 -3.44
N VAL A 127 10.55 13.85 -3.72
CA VAL A 127 11.12 13.88 -5.08
C VAL A 127 11.90 12.59 -5.32
N TRP A 128 11.74 12.03 -6.52
CA TRP A 128 12.49 10.85 -6.94
C TRP A 128 13.95 11.20 -7.18
N ASP A 129 14.85 10.39 -6.63
CA ASP A 129 16.29 10.53 -6.78
C ASP A 129 16.91 9.14 -6.94
N GLN A 130 17.08 8.68 -8.19
CA GLN A 130 17.53 7.31 -8.50
C GLN A 130 18.90 6.96 -7.87
N ASN A 131 19.70 7.96 -7.55
CA ASN A 131 21.05 7.80 -7.01
C ASN A 131 21.05 7.64 -5.49
N ASP A 132 19.96 8.02 -4.83
CA ASP A 132 19.80 7.91 -3.38
C ASP A 132 18.81 6.78 -3.06
N TYR A 133 19.37 5.69 -2.52
CA TYR A 133 18.60 4.49 -2.17
C TYR A 133 17.48 4.79 -1.17
N ASP A 134 17.75 5.60 -0.16
CA ASP A 134 16.78 5.91 0.88
C ASP A 134 15.69 6.83 0.34
N LYS A 135 16.03 7.86 -0.44
CA LYS A 135 15.00 8.68 -1.09
C LYS A 135 14.12 7.87 -2.03
N CYS A 136 14.70 6.96 -2.83
CA CYS A 136 13.95 6.03 -3.67
C CYS A 136 12.96 5.20 -2.84
N LYS A 137 13.45 4.63 -1.74
CA LYS A 137 12.66 3.78 -0.84
C LYS A 137 11.52 4.56 -0.22
N LEU A 138 11.76 5.77 0.28
CA LEU A 138 10.75 6.64 0.88
C LEU A 138 9.70 7.06 -0.14
N TYR A 139 10.16 7.49 -1.32
CA TYR A 139 9.29 7.89 -2.42
C TYR A 139 8.28 6.79 -2.78
N LEU A 140 8.77 5.56 -2.97
CA LEU A 140 7.91 4.44 -3.34
C LEU A 140 7.10 3.89 -2.15
N SER A 141 7.60 3.99 -0.91
CA SER A 141 6.83 3.65 0.30
C SER A 141 5.58 4.52 0.48
N ALA A 142 5.51 5.68 -0.18
CA ALA A 142 4.31 6.51 -0.16
C ALA A 142 3.21 6.00 -1.11
N VAL A 143 3.46 5.01 -1.97
CA VAL A 143 2.44 4.45 -2.88
C VAL A 143 1.50 3.52 -2.12
N SER A 144 0.19 3.62 -2.37
CA SER A 144 -0.84 2.76 -1.75
C SER A 144 -0.55 1.27 -1.97
N GLY A 145 -0.67 0.46 -0.92
CA GLY A 145 -0.49 -0.99 -0.98
C GLY A 145 0.95 -1.46 -0.66
N THR A 146 1.94 -0.56 -0.67
CA THR A 146 3.33 -0.92 -0.36
C THR A 146 3.52 -1.40 1.07
N GLU A 147 2.56 -1.16 1.96
CA GLU A 147 2.52 -1.74 3.30
C GLU A 147 2.48 -3.28 3.31
N TYR A 148 2.02 -3.90 2.24
CA TYR A 148 2.08 -5.35 2.07
C TYR A 148 3.44 -5.85 1.54
N MET A 149 4.25 -4.96 0.99
CA MET A 149 5.59 -5.25 0.45
C MET A 149 6.68 -5.02 1.51
N ILE A 150 6.48 -5.62 2.70
CA ILE A 150 7.34 -5.44 3.88
C ILE A 150 8.80 -5.83 3.61
N HIS A 151 9.03 -6.81 2.73
CA HIS A 151 10.36 -7.23 2.33
C HIS A 151 11.15 -6.12 1.62
N CYS A 152 10.48 -5.29 0.82
CA CYS A 152 11.08 -4.11 0.17
C CYS A 152 11.13 -2.90 1.11
N PHE A 153 9.99 -2.57 1.74
CA PHE A 153 9.78 -1.26 2.37
C PHE A 153 9.84 -1.25 3.90
N SER A 154 9.83 -2.42 4.54
CA SER A 154 9.85 -2.55 6.00
C SER A 154 8.74 -1.71 6.67
N PHE A 155 9.08 -0.81 7.58
CA PHE A 155 8.14 0.07 8.30
C PHE A 155 7.89 1.41 7.62
N TRP A 156 8.55 1.70 6.49
CA TRP A 156 8.53 3.00 5.83
C TRP A 156 7.13 3.40 5.31
N PRO A 157 6.28 2.46 4.83
CA PRO A 157 4.91 2.80 4.47
C PRO A 157 4.11 3.36 5.64
N LEU A 158 4.32 2.86 6.87
CA LEU A 158 3.67 3.41 8.07
C LEU A 158 4.12 4.84 8.37
N ILE A 159 5.40 5.15 8.15
CA ILE A 159 5.91 6.53 8.25
C ILE A 159 5.21 7.44 7.24
N CYS A 160 5.05 7.00 5.99
CA CYS A 160 4.26 7.73 4.98
C CYS A 160 2.78 7.85 5.38
N GLY A 161 2.19 6.81 5.96
CA GLY A 161 0.81 6.80 6.46
C GLY A 161 0.59 7.83 7.56
N LEU A 162 1.49 7.92 8.54
CA LEU A 162 1.49 8.93 9.59
C LEU A 162 1.60 10.34 9.02
N ARG A 163 2.50 10.57 8.05
CA ARG A 163 2.63 11.87 7.37
C ARG A 163 1.37 12.23 6.60
N LYS A 164 0.79 11.28 5.85
CA LYS A 164 -0.50 11.48 5.14
C LYS A 164 -1.64 11.82 6.09
N PHE A 165 -1.69 11.20 7.28
CA PHE A 165 -2.66 11.56 8.31
C PHE A 165 -2.47 12.99 8.81
N GLN A 166 -1.22 13.39 9.10
CA GLN A 166 -0.91 14.74 9.53
C GLN A 166 -1.36 15.80 8.51
N VAL A 167 -1.18 15.53 7.21
CA VAL A 167 -1.63 16.42 6.13
C VAL A 167 -3.07 16.14 5.66
N LYS A 168 -3.87 15.42 6.45
CA LYS A 168 -5.30 15.11 6.20
C LYS A 168 -5.60 14.39 4.87
N LYS A 169 -4.62 13.66 4.34
CA LYS A 169 -4.75 12.84 3.10
C LYS A 169 -5.12 11.39 3.36
N LEU A 170 -5.03 10.92 4.61
CA LEU A 170 -5.37 9.56 4.99
C LEU A 170 -6.03 9.55 6.39
N PRO A 171 -7.19 8.89 6.56
CA PRO A 171 -7.83 8.78 7.87
C PRO A 171 -7.07 7.82 8.81
N ALA A 172 -7.28 7.99 10.12
CA ALA A 172 -6.54 7.26 11.16
C ALA A 172 -6.77 5.74 11.12
N ASP A 173 -7.98 5.29 10.79
CA ASP A 173 -8.35 3.88 10.68
C ASP A 173 -7.48 3.11 9.67
N LEU A 174 -7.16 3.74 8.54
CA LEU A 174 -6.27 3.15 7.53
C LEU A 174 -4.81 3.11 8.00
N VAL A 175 -4.34 4.13 8.74
CA VAL A 175 -3.01 4.11 9.37
C VAL A 175 -2.92 2.99 10.41
N ILE A 176 -3.95 2.80 11.23
CA ILE A 176 -4.03 1.74 12.22
C ILE A 176 -4.02 0.37 11.53
N LYS A 177 -4.79 0.20 10.45
CA LYS A 177 -4.78 -1.03 9.65
C LYS A 177 -3.39 -1.35 9.13
N MET A 178 -2.70 -0.34 8.59
CA MET A 178 -1.33 -0.46 8.09
C MET A 178 -0.35 -0.86 9.20
N GLY A 179 -0.39 -0.19 10.35
CA GLY A 179 0.50 -0.47 11.46
C GLY A 179 0.32 -1.88 12.07
N ASN A 180 -0.88 -2.45 11.94
CA ASN A 180 -1.20 -3.81 12.39
C ASN A 180 -0.79 -4.93 11.42
N ILE A 181 -0.32 -4.60 10.21
CA ILE A 181 0.20 -5.60 9.29
C ILE A 181 1.43 -6.28 9.91
N LYS A 182 1.46 -7.61 9.87
CA LYS A 182 2.52 -8.43 10.46
C LYS A 182 3.52 -8.88 9.40
N ASN A 183 4.79 -8.92 9.77
CA ASN A 183 5.83 -9.57 8.97
C ASN A 183 5.79 -11.10 9.16
N ALA A 184 6.69 -11.83 8.47
CA ALA A 184 6.79 -13.28 8.56
C ALA A 184 7.10 -13.81 9.98
N LYS A 185 7.63 -12.97 10.87
CA LYS A 185 7.89 -13.30 12.29
C LYS A 185 6.68 -12.99 13.19
N GLY A 186 5.55 -12.58 12.63
CA GLY A 186 4.36 -12.19 13.39
C GLY A 186 4.44 -10.83 14.07
N VAL A 187 5.50 -10.04 13.83
CA VAL A 187 5.69 -8.71 14.43
C VAL A 187 4.98 -7.66 13.60
N THR A 188 4.18 -6.80 14.24
CA THR A 188 3.44 -5.72 13.57
C THR A 188 4.37 -4.63 13.07
N MET A 189 3.99 -3.96 11.98
CA MET A 189 4.75 -2.86 11.40
C MET A 189 4.98 -1.73 12.42
N ALA A 190 3.98 -1.45 13.26
CA ALA A 190 4.09 -0.49 14.37
C ALA A 190 5.18 -0.87 15.38
N LYS A 191 5.26 -2.15 15.78
CA LYS A 191 6.33 -2.63 16.66
C LYS A 191 7.71 -2.59 15.99
N VAL A 192 7.79 -2.90 14.69
CA VAL A 192 9.03 -2.76 13.93
C VAL A 192 9.48 -1.30 13.89
N LEU A 193 8.58 -0.36 13.62
CA LEU A 193 8.85 1.08 13.66
C LEU A 193 9.39 1.49 15.03
N LYS A 194 8.70 1.10 16.11
CA LYS A 194 9.10 1.45 17.49
C LYS A 194 10.48 0.90 17.85
N SER A 195 10.77 -0.35 17.49
CA SER A 195 12.11 -0.96 17.69
C SER A 195 13.22 -0.28 16.89
N LYS A 196 12.87 0.48 15.84
CA LYS A 196 13.79 1.19 14.96
C LYS A 196 13.57 2.71 15.02
N MET A 197 13.17 3.23 16.18
CA MET A 197 12.84 4.64 16.34
C MET A 197 13.93 5.61 15.88
N PRO A 198 15.24 5.38 16.13
CA PRO A 198 16.29 6.25 15.60
C PRO A 198 16.26 6.35 14.06
N SER A 199 16.13 5.22 13.37
CA SER A 199 15.99 5.20 11.91
C SER A 199 14.67 5.82 11.46
N ALA A 200 13.57 5.60 12.19
CA ALA A 200 12.28 6.21 11.89
C ALA A 200 12.33 7.74 11.96
N LYS A 201 13.04 8.32 12.94
CA LYS A 201 13.28 9.76 13.03
C LYS A 201 14.07 10.29 11.83
N VAL A 202 15.12 9.59 11.40
CA VAL A 202 15.90 9.97 10.21
C VAL A 202 15.02 9.99 8.97
N VAL A 203 14.24 8.93 8.73
CA VAL A 203 13.32 8.85 7.59
C VAL A 203 12.26 9.96 7.66
N TRP A 204 11.72 10.25 8.85
CA TRP A 204 10.74 11.33 9.03
C TRP A 204 11.29 12.70 8.67
N MET A 205 12.54 12.98 9.03
CA MET A 205 13.22 14.24 8.69
C MET A 205 13.50 14.40 7.19
N MET A 206 13.31 13.35 6.36
CA MET A 206 13.39 13.47 4.90
C MET A 206 12.13 14.09 4.28
N PHE A 207 11.01 14.18 5.02
CA PHE A 207 9.86 14.94 4.55
C PHE A 207 10.13 16.44 4.69
N PRO A 208 9.69 17.26 3.71
CA PRO A 208 9.79 18.71 3.83
C PRO A 208 9.09 19.21 5.10
N GLU A 209 9.77 20.11 5.82
CA GLU A 209 9.25 20.81 7.02
C GLU A 209 8.92 19.91 8.22
N ALA A 210 9.23 18.62 8.14
CA ALA A 210 8.96 17.70 9.23
C ALA A 210 9.94 17.91 10.40
N THR A 211 9.43 17.76 11.62
CA THR A 211 10.24 17.77 12.84
C THR A 211 10.09 16.47 13.60
N THR A 212 11.14 16.04 14.31
CA THR A 212 11.10 14.83 15.14
C THR A 212 10.04 14.89 16.23
N LYS A 213 9.76 16.09 16.76
CA LYS A 213 8.71 16.33 17.75
C LYS A 213 7.32 15.94 17.23
N GLU A 214 7.02 16.22 15.96
CA GLU A 214 5.74 15.84 15.37
C GLU A 214 5.58 14.31 15.32
N LEU A 215 6.64 13.58 14.96
CA LEU A 215 6.62 12.12 14.96
C LEU A 215 6.39 11.57 16.37
N GLU A 216 7.10 12.12 17.36
CA GLU A 216 6.93 11.73 18.76
C GLU A 216 5.51 11.97 19.25
N THR A 217 4.94 13.13 18.96
CA THR A 217 3.55 13.45 19.30
C THR A 217 2.57 12.50 18.61
N LEU A 218 2.78 12.17 17.33
CA LEU A 218 1.94 11.20 16.61
C LEU A 218 1.98 9.80 17.25
N ILE A 219 3.15 9.37 17.73
CA ILE A 219 3.33 8.01 18.26
C ILE A 219 2.88 7.90 19.72
N ASN A 220 3.19 8.91 20.54
CA ASN A 220 3.01 8.83 22.00
C ASN A 220 1.73 9.53 22.48
N ASP A 221 1.35 10.64 21.85
CA ASP A 221 0.37 11.56 22.43
C ASP A 221 -0.97 11.54 21.68
N LYS A 222 -1.01 11.06 20.44
CA LYS A 222 -2.25 11.01 19.66
C LYS A 222 -3.18 9.89 20.14
N PRO A 223 -4.38 10.22 20.63
CA PRO A 223 -5.32 9.22 21.16
C PRO A 223 -5.66 8.12 20.15
N GLU A 224 -5.76 8.49 18.86
CA GLU A 224 -6.11 7.56 17.78
C GLU A 224 -5.07 6.43 17.62
N PHE A 225 -3.80 6.68 17.95
CA PHE A 225 -2.71 5.73 17.78
C PHE A 225 -2.19 5.14 19.09
N LYS A 226 -2.79 5.52 20.23
CA LYS A 226 -2.34 5.10 21.57
C LYS A 226 -2.22 3.57 21.69
N CYS A 227 -3.19 2.82 21.18
CA CYS A 227 -3.15 1.35 21.23
C CYS A 227 -2.26 0.72 20.15
N LEU A 228 -1.86 1.46 19.12
CA LEU A 228 -1.10 0.92 17.99
C LEU A 228 0.38 0.69 18.34
N PHE A 229 0.96 1.58 19.16
CA PHE A 229 2.37 1.59 19.52
C PHE A 229 2.66 1.13 20.97
N GLN A 230 1.66 0.59 21.66
CA GLN A 230 1.85 -0.07 22.95
C GLN A 230 2.61 -1.40 22.80
N ASP A 231 3.38 -1.76 23.83
CA ASP A 231 4.20 -2.98 23.85
C ASP A 231 3.36 -4.25 24.08
#